data_AF-A0A3S1AWR0-F1
#
_entry.id   AF-A0A3S1AWR0-F1
#
_cell.length_a   1.000
_cell.length_b   1.000
_cell.length_c   1.000
_cell.angle_alpha   90.00
_cell.angle_beta   90.00
_cell.angle_gamma   90.00
#
_symmetry.space_group_name_H-M   'P 1'
#
loop_
_entity.id
_entity.type
_entity.pdbx_description
1 polymer ?
#
loop_
_entity_poly.entity_id
_entity_poly.type
_entity_poly.pdbx_seq_one_letter_code
_entity_poly.pdbx_strand_id
1 'polypeptide(L)'
;MNPMVPGLTGAKMSSSEEDSKIDLLDSPAQIKKKLKKAFCEPGNITDNGILSFCKHVLFPLRTSAFEVKRPAEHGGDSQYHTYEQLESAFAKEEVHPGDLKNSVEIYLNALLEPIRQEFEKPELKKLTSQAYPVQKKKGATPQATGGGEDELVPSRLDLRVGKITSIKQHPEADSLFVETVDLGEDSGPRTVISGLNGLVPLERLDQSLGLFLCNLKPVKMRGIESQAMLMCASTEDHSQVEPLSVPEGSAPGDRVFVEGYEQGKPDERLNPKKKIWEKLQPDLVVNDSHEAQWQGNALMSKLGKIFTKTVKNSPIK
;
A
#
# COMPACT_ATOMS: atom_id res chain seq x y z
N MET A 1 33.68 10.22 20.88
CA MET A 1 33.06 10.66 19.61
C MET A 1 31.93 9.68 19.34
N ASN A 2 30.69 10.15 19.08
CA ASN A 2 29.59 9.23 18.83
C ASN A 2 29.84 8.51 17.49
N PRO A 3 29.65 7.18 17.43
CA PRO A 3 29.82 6.45 16.17
C PRO A 3 28.79 6.96 15.17
N MET A 4 29.26 7.31 13.96
CA MET A 4 28.36 7.67 12.87
C MET A 4 27.74 6.39 12.31
N VAL A 5 26.41 6.36 12.27
CA VAL A 5 25.67 5.24 11.68
C VAL A 5 25.59 5.47 10.15
N PRO A 6 26.12 4.54 9.33
CA PRO A 6 26.00 4.61 7.87
C PRO A 6 24.54 4.56 7.43
N GLY A 7 24.24 5.13 6.27
CA GLY A 7 22.91 5.02 5.68
C GLY A 7 22.58 3.57 5.30
N LEU A 8 21.28 3.29 5.14
CA LEU A 8 20.79 1.95 4.77
C LEU A 8 21.34 1.43 3.43
N THR A 9 21.81 2.33 2.56
CA THR A 9 22.38 2.02 1.24
C THR A 9 23.91 1.82 1.26
N GLY A 10 24.55 1.84 2.44
CA GLY A 10 25.96 1.48 2.65
C GLY A 10 26.99 2.54 2.22
N ALA A 11 26.76 3.28 1.14
CA ALA A 11 27.80 4.13 0.52
C ALA A 11 27.79 5.63 0.91
N LYS A 12 26.69 6.16 1.46
CA LYS A 12 26.53 7.59 1.79
C LYS A 12 25.92 7.80 3.17
N MET A 13 26.16 8.99 3.73
CA MET A 13 25.57 9.42 5.00
C MET A 13 24.04 9.40 4.94
N SER A 14 23.42 8.95 6.03
CA SER A 14 21.98 8.68 6.13
C SER A 14 21.08 9.88 5.82
N SER A 15 21.52 11.12 6.06
CA SER A 15 20.70 12.32 5.82
C SER A 15 20.69 12.84 4.37
N SER A 16 21.55 12.31 3.50
CA SER A 16 21.74 12.83 2.14
C SER A 16 20.78 12.23 1.10
N GLU A 17 20.23 11.04 1.37
CA GLU A 17 19.27 10.35 0.52
C GLU A 17 18.05 9.98 1.35
N GLU A 18 16.85 10.31 0.87
CA GLU A 18 15.61 10.13 1.64
C GLU A 18 15.36 8.66 2.01
N ASP A 19 15.71 7.74 1.10
CA ASP A 19 15.59 6.31 1.30
C ASP A 19 16.73 5.71 2.16
N SER A 20 17.77 6.48 2.51
CA SER A 20 18.92 6.00 3.28
C SER A 20 18.87 6.31 4.79
N LYS A 21 17.83 7.03 5.24
CA LYS A 21 17.52 7.24 6.68
C LYS A 21 16.18 6.66 7.09
N ILE A 22 16.11 6.19 8.33
CA ILE A 22 14.85 5.98 9.04
C ILE A 22 14.52 7.27 9.80
N ASP A 23 13.39 7.88 9.48
CA ASP A 23 12.85 9.04 10.19
C ASP A 23 11.93 8.60 11.33
N LEU A 24 11.81 9.43 12.38
CA LEU A 24 11.01 9.09 13.57
C LEU A 24 9.52 8.95 13.25
N LEU A 25 9.07 9.66 12.22
CA LEU A 25 7.69 9.67 11.75
C LEU A 25 7.48 8.86 10.46
N ASP A 26 8.49 8.12 9.99
CA ASP A 26 8.29 7.21 8.87
C ASP A 26 7.19 6.21 9.24
N SER A 27 6.18 6.05 8.38
CA SER A 27 5.16 5.01 8.49
C SER A 27 5.75 3.60 8.39
N PRO A 28 5.05 2.54 8.83
CA PRO A 28 5.48 1.16 8.63
C PRO A 28 5.82 0.83 7.18
N ALA A 29 5.04 1.36 6.23
CA ALA A 29 5.26 1.18 4.80
C ALA A 29 6.56 1.85 4.32
N GLN A 30 6.85 3.07 4.77
CA GLN A 30 8.10 3.76 4.45
C GLN A 30 9.30 2.99 4.99
N ILE A 31 9.23 2.49 6.23
CA ILE A 31 10.29 1.66 6.82
C ILE A 31 10.50 0.39 5.99
N LYS A 32 9.42 -0.35 5.70
CA LYS A 32 9.49 -1.56 4.87
C LYS A 32 10.14 -1.30 3.51
N LYS A 33 9.73 -0.22 2.83
CA LYS A 33 10.30 0.20 1.54
C LYS A 33 11.80 0.49 1.65
N LYS A 34 12.22 1.21 2.69
CA LYS A 34 13.62 1.57 2.94
C LYS A 34 14.47 0.35 3.27
N LEU A 35 14.00 -0.54 4.14
CA LEU A 35 14.69 -1.79 4.49
C LEU A 35 14.77 -2.73 3.28
N LYS A 36 13.74 -2.81 2.44
CA LYS A 36 13.77 -3.61 1.21
C LYS A 36 14.89 -3.13 0.27
N LYS A 37 15.04 -1.81 0.10
CA LYS A 37 16.08 -1.18 -0.72
C LYS A 37 17.48 -1.18 -0.08
N ALA A 38 17.56 -1.40 1.24
CA ALA A 38 18.83 -1.38 1.96
C ALA A 38 19.78 -2.45 1.41
N PHE A 39 21.07 -2.12 1.38
CA PHE A 39 22.11 -3.05 0.97
C PHE A 39 22.32 -4.09 2.08
N CYS A 40 22.16 -5.37 1.72
CA CYS A 40 22.29 -6.50 2.64
C CYS A 40 22.41 -7.79 1.82
N GLU A 41 23.64 -8.23 1.57
CA GLU A 41 23.93 -9.47 0.84
C GLU A 41 24.22 -10.62 1.83
N PRO A 42 23.93 -11.88 1.45
CA PRO A 42 24.26 -13.04 2.30
C PRO A 42 25.74 -13.04 2.70
N GLY A 43 26.04 -13.25 3.98
CA GLY A 43 27.42 -13.31 4.49
C GLY A 43 28.15 -11.97 4.58
N ASN A 44 27.63 -10.90 3.97
CA ASN A 44 28.33 -9.62 3.90
C ASN A 44 28.11 -8.76 5.17
N ILE A 45 29.16 -8.67 5.99
CA ILE A 45 29.20 -7.83 7.20
C ILE A 45 29.80 -6.43 6.96
N THR A 46 30.34 -6.17 5.77
CA THR A 46 31.00 -4.90 5.43
C THR A 46 29.99 -3.98 4.72
N ASP A 47 29.96 -2.69 5.11
CA ASP A 47 29.04 -1.68 4.56
C ASP A 47 27.55 -2.07 4.59
N ASN A 48 27.18 -2.97 5.51
CA ASN A 48 25.82 -3.45 5.69
C ASN A 48 25.04 -2.54 6.64
N GLY A 49 24.22 -1.65 6.06
CA GLY A 49 23.43 -0.66 6.82
C GLY A 49 22.44 -1.30 7.80
N ILE A 50 21.96 -2.52 7.52
CA ILE A 50 21.04 -3.24 8.39
C ILE A 50 21.76 -3.71 9.66
N LEU A 51 22.91 -4.37 9.50
CA LEU A 51 23.72 -4.80 10.64
C LEU A 51 24.22 -3.63 11.47
N SER A 52 24.61 -2.53 10.82
CA SER A 52 25.02 -1.32 11.54
C SER A 52 23.89 -0.74 12.38
N PHE A 53 22.66 -0.73 11.85
CA PHE A 53 21.49 -0.29 12.60
C PHE A 53 21.19 -1.22 13.79
N CYS A 54 21.32 -2.54 13.61
CA CYS A 54 21.26 -3.49 14.71
C CYS A 54 22.28 -3.13 15.81
N LYS A 55 23.56 -2.98 15.44
CA LYS A 55 24.66 -2.71 16.37
C LYS A 55 24.47 -1.44 17.20
N HIS A 56 24.08 -0.35 16.55
CA HIS A 56 24.12 0.98 17.15
C HIS A 56 22.78 1.46 17.68
N VAL A 57 21.66 0.84 17.28
CA VAL A 57 20.32 1.27 17.69
C VAL A 57 19.57 0.15 18.39
N LEU A 58 19.38 -1.01 17.75
CA LEU A 58 18.50 -2.04 18.31
C LEU A 58 19.12 -2.77 19.50
N PHE A 59 20.38 -3.19 19.42
CA PHE A 59 21.06 -3.90 20.51
C PHE A 59 21.25 -3.02 21.77
N PRO A 60 21.57 -1.71 21.66
CA PRO A 60 21.65 -0.83 22.82
C PRO A 60 20.30 -0.50 23.49
N LEU A 61 19.21 -0.44 22.72
CA LEU A 61 17.90 -0.02 23.24
C LEU A 61 17.04 -1.17 23.76
N ARG A 62 17.33 -2.41 23.39
CA ARG A 62 16.53 -3.55 23.81
C ARG A 62 16.86 -4.03 25.22
N THR A 63 15.88 -4.67 25.83
CA THR A 63 16.00 -5.35 27.14
C THR A 63 15.98 -6.88 27.02
N SER A 64 15.54 -7.43 25.89
CA SER A 64 15.44 -8.87 25.59
C SER A 64 16.40 -9.30 24.48
N ALA A 65 16.45 -10.61 24.20
CA ALA A 65 17.15 -11.13 23.03
C ALA A 65 16.54 -10.57 21.73
N PHE A 66 17.36 -10.44 20.68
CA PHE A 66 16.87 -10.15 19.34
C PHE A 66 16.52 -11.44 18.63
N GLU A 67 15.26 -11.53 18.24
CA GLU A 67 14.66 -12.69 17.62
C GLU A 67 14.62 -12.49 16.11
N VAL A 68 15.19 -13.44 15.39
CA VAL A 68 15.01 -13.57 13.95
C VAL A 68 13.91 -14.59 13.72
N LYS A 69 12.78 -14.11 13.21
CA LYS A 69 11.63 -14.98 12.91
C LYS A 69 11.80 -15.60 11.54
N ARG A 70 11.76 -16.94 11.48
CA ARG A 70 11.86 -17.68 10.21
C ARG A 70 10.94 -18.89 10.20
N PRO A 71 10.39 -19.27 9.03
CA PRO A 71 9.56 -20.47 8.91
C PRO A 71 10.25 -21.71 9.47
N ALA A 72 9.49 -22.63 10.08
CA ALA A 72 10.02 -23.87 10.65
C ALA A 72 10.81 -24.70 9.62
N GLU A 73 10.40 -24.64 8.35
CA GLU A 73 11.04 -25.29 7.21
C GLU A 73 12.46 -24.76 6.92
N HIS A 74 12.80 -23.57 7.43
CA HIS A 74 14.10 -22.91 7.28
C HIS A 74 14.90 -22.87 8.59
N GLY A 75 14.55 -23.74 9.54
CA GLY A 75 15.29 -23.92 10.80
C GLY A 75 14.70 -23.22 12.02
N GLY A 76 13.52 -22.59 11.89
CA GLY A 76 12.75 -22.01 13.01
C GLY A 76 13.40 -20.82 13.73
N ASP A 77 12.64 -20.09 14.53
CA ASP A 77 13.09 -18.83 15.15
C ASP A 77 14.45 -18.96 15.86
N SER A 78 15.31 -17.95 15.71
CA SER A 78 16.61 -17.88 16.37
C SER A 78 16.74 -16.63 17.22
N GLN A 79 17.50 -16.73 18.31
CA GLN A 79 17.64 -15.64 19.29
C GLN A 79 19.11 -15.29 19.52
N TYR A 80 19.40 -13.99 19.53
CA TYR A 80 20.76 -13.45 19.68
C TYR A 80 20.80 -12.47 20.85
N HIS A 81 21.62 -12.79 21.86
CA HIS A 81 21.76 -11.97 23.07
C HIS A 81 22.80 -10.85 22.92
N THR A 82 23.80 -11.01 22.05
CA THR A 82 24.80 -9.95 21.76
C THR A 82 24.98 -9.74 20.26
N TYR A 83 25.45 -8.55 19.87
CA TYR A 83 25.53 -8.17 18.45
C TYR A 83 26.51 -9.07 17.71
N GLU A 84 27.59 -9.45 18.38
CA GLU A 84 28.64 -10.34 17.88
C GLU A 84 28.08 -11.72 17.53
N GLN A 85 27.07 -12.21 18.26
CA GLN A 85 26.39 -13.46 17.92
C GLN A 85 25.60 -13.34 16.62
N LEU A 86 24.86 -12.24 16.45
CA LEU A 86 24.09 -11.99 15.23
C LEU A 86 25.01 -11.78 14.02
N GLU A 87 26.06 -10.95 14.17
CA GLU A 87 27.03 -10.67 13.11
C GLU A 87 27.76 -11.95 12.68
N SER A 88 28.16 -12.80 13.64
CA SER A 88 28.79 -14.08 13.33
C SER A 88 27.84 -15.04 12.62
N ALA A 89 26.58 -15.13 13.06
CA ALA A 89 25.58 -15.98 12.39
C ALA A 89 25.27 -15.50 10.97
N PHE A 90 25.18 -14.18 10.77
CA PHE A 90 24.98 -13.60 9.45
C PHE A 90 26.19 -13.84 8.53
N ALA A 91 27.41 -13.68 9.04
CA ALA A 91 28.65 -13.95 8.29
C ALA A 91 28.79 -15.41 7.85
N LYS A 92 28.24 -16.35 8.63
CA LYS A 92 28.16 -17.79 8.32
C LYS A 92 26.95 -18.16 7.45
N GLU A 93 26.17 -17.18 7.01
CA GLU A 93 24.94 -17.36 6.23
C GLU A 93 23.84 -18.17 6.96
N GLU A 94 23.92 -18.27 8.29
CA GLU A 94 22.89 -18.92 9.12
C GLU A 94 21.62 -18.04 9.25
N VAL A 95 21.76 -16.74 9.01
CA VAL A 95 20.68 -15.74 8.96
C VAL A 95 20.59 -15.21 7.54
N HIS A 96 19.44 -15.42 6.90
CA HIS A 96 19.20 -14.90 5.55
C HIS A 96 18.93 -13.37 5.59
N PRO A 97 19.38 -12.59 4.59
CA PRO A 97 19.13 -11.15 4.51
C PRO A 97 17.66 -10.75 4.61
N GLY A 98 16.76 -11.55 4.03
CA GLY A 98 15.32 -11.31 4.10
C GLY A 98 14.78 -11.40 5.54
N ASP A 99 15.21 -12.42 6.28
CA ASP A 99 14.77 -12.65 7.67
C ASP A 99 15.32 -11.56 8.58
N LEU A 100 16.58 -11.16 8.37
CA LEU A 100 17.19 -10.05 9.10
C LEU A 100 16.43 -8.75 8.86
N LYS A 101 16.14 -8.40 7.59
CA LYS A 101 15.37 -7.20 7.24
C LYS A 101 13.98 -7.19 7.86
N ASN A 102 13.26 -8.30 7.76
CA ASN A 102 11.91 -8.44 8.34
C ASN A 102 11.94 -8.31 9.86
N SER A 103 12.93 -8.91 10.52
CA SER A 103 13.07 -8.82 11.97
C SER A 103 13.37 -7.38 12.39
N VAL A 104 14.30 -6.71 11.70
CA VAL A 104 14.61 -5.29 11.91
C VAL A 104 13.38 -4.39 11.68
N GLU A 105 12.55 -4.68 10.66
CA GLU A 105 11.29 -3.97 10.41
C GLU A 105 10.34 -4.05 11.61
N ILE A 106 10.17 -5.23 12.19
CA ILE A 106 9.30 -5.44 13.37
C ILE A 106 9.79 -4.60 14.54
N TYR A 107 11.08 -4.68 14.86
CA TYR A 107 11.65 -3.92 15.98
C TYR A 107 11.61 -2.40 15.75
N LEU A 108 11.88 -1.94 14.53
CA LEU A 108 11.80 -0.53 14.17
C LEU A 108 10.38 0.02 14.32
N ASN A 109 9.38 -0.72 13.85
CA ASN A 109 8.00 -0.32 14.00
C ASN A 109 7.59 -0.28 15.47
N ALA A 110 7.94 -1.29 16.26
CA ALA A 110 7.65 -1.29 17.69
C ALA A 110 8.32 -0.12 18.43
N LEU A 111 9.55 0.24 18.04
CA LEU A 111 10.28 1.37 18.63
C LEU A 111 9.66 2.73 18.27
N LEU A 112 9.19 2.88 17.02
CA LEU A 112 8.70 4.16 16.50
C LEU A 112 7.20 4.37 16.73
N GLU A 113 6.43 3.30 16.95
CA GLU A 113 4.98 3.38 17.12
C GLU A 113 4.52 4.33 18.23
N PRO A 114 5.11 4.31 19.46
CA PRO A 114 4.73 5.26 20.49
C PRO A 114 5.00 6.72 20.10
N ILE A 115 6.05 6.96 19.31
CA ILE A 115 6.40 8.30 18.83
C ILE A 115 5.37 8.75 17.79
N ARG A 116 5.01 7.88 16.83
CA ARG A 116 3.96 8.19 15.84
C ARG A 116 2.64 8.52 16.51
N GLN A 117 2.21 7.71 17.47
CA GLN A 117 0.96 7.93 18.21
C GLN A 117 0.97 9.25 19.00
N GLU A 118 2.08 9.59 19.64
CA GLU A 118 2.21 10.88 20.33
C GLU A 118 2.07 12.04 19.32
N PHE A 119 2.68 11.93 18.15
CA PHE A 119 2.64 12.95 17.09
C PHE A 119 1.29 13.05 16.36
N GLU A 120 0.36 12.12 16.59
CA GLU A 120 -1.02 12.23 16.08
C GLU A 120 -1.85 13.27 16.83
N LYS A 121 -1.41 13.71 18.02
CA LYS A 121 -2.09 14.76 18.80
C LYS A 121 -2.20 16.05 17.99
N PRO A 122 -3.37 16.74 17.96
CA PRO A 122 -3.58 17.94 17.13
C PRO A 122 -2.53 19.03 17.34
N GLU A 123 -2.06 19.22 18.58
CA GLU A 123 -1.02 20.18 18.94
C GLU A 123 0.33 19.84 18.30
N LEU A 124 0.73 18.57 18.32
CA LEU A 124 1.99 18.10 17.76
C LEU A 124 1.95 17.98 16.24
N LYS A 125 0.80 17.65 15.65
CA LYS A 125 0.60 17.78 14.19
C LYS A 125 0.78 19.22 13.73
N LYS A 126 0.15 20.18 14.43
CA LYS A 126 0.29 21.60 14.15
C LYS A 126 1.75 22.05 14.32
N LEU A 127 2.40 21.68 15.42
CA LEU A 127 3.80 22.01 15.68
C LEU A 127 4.73 21.46 14.60
N THR A 128 4.57 20.19 14.23
CA THR A 128 5.37 19.54 13.17
C THR A 128 5.22 20.27 11.85
N SER A 129 3.99 20.64 11.47
CA SER A 129 3.73 21.42 10.25
C SER A 129 4.37 22.81 10.24
N GLN A 130 4.55 23.42 11.42
CA GLN A 130 5.15 24.75 11.59
C GLN A 130 6.68 24.71 11.71
N ALA A 131 7.23 23.67 12.35
CA ALA A 131 8.66 23.51 12.63
C ALA A 131 9.41 22.88 11.44
N TYR A 132 8.79 21.89 10.81
CA TYR A 132 9.24 21.28 9.57
C TYR A 132 8.21 21.53 8.47
N PRO A 133 7.92 22.80 8.12
CA PRO A 133 7.09 23.08 6.95
C PRO A 133 7.85 22.47 5.78
N VAL A 134 7.19 21.60 5.02
CA VAL A 134 7.81 20.86 3.92
C VAL A 134 8.63 21.84 3.07
N GLN A 135 9.96 21.82 3.27
CA GLN A 135 10.83 22.80 2.63
C GLN A 135 10.90 22.39 1.17
N LYS A 136 10.19 23.14 0.32
CA LYS A 136 10.38 23.10 -1.13
C LYS A 136 11.86 23.31 -1.39
N LYS A 137 12.60 22.25 -1.72
CA LYS A 137 14.01 22.33 -2.14
C LYS A 137 14.07 23.41 -3.22
N LYS A 138 14.81 24.52 -3.00
CA LYS A 138 15.12 25.46 -4.08
C LYS A 138 16.02 24.73 -5.07
N GLY A 139 15.47 24.39 -6.23
CA GLY A 139 16.00 23.42 -7.19
C GLY A 139 15.01 22.28 -7.52
N ALA A 140 13.99 22.10 -6.67
CA ALA A 140 12.75 21.38 -6.92
C ALA A 140 11.60 22.39 -6.81
N THR A 141 11.15 22.86 -7.96
CA THR A 141 9.91 23.63 -8.10
C THR A 141 8.76 22.93 -7.37
N PRO A 142 7.78 23.69 -6.83
CA PRO A 142 6.58 23.11 -6.25
C PRO A 142 5.79 22.36 -7.31
N GLN A 143 6.06 21.07 -7.45
CA GLN A 143 5.18 20.14 -8.16
C GLN A 143 3.94 20.03 -7.28
N ALA A 144 2.77 20.57 -7.64
CA ALA A 144 1.99 20.09 -8.76
C ALA A 144 2.25 18.59 -8.92
N THR A 145 1.60 17.78 -8.10
CA THR A 145 1.59 16.32 -8.22
C THR A 145 0.86 15.90 -9.50
N GLY A 146 1.37 16.35 -10.64
CA GLY A 146 1.38 15.52 -11.84
C GLY A 146 2.47 14.50 -11.58
N GLY A 147 2.08 13.26 -11.29
CA GLY A 147 3.01 12.16 -11.21
C GLY A 147 3.85 12.15 -12.48
N GLY A 148 5.16 12.18 -12.35
CA GLY A 148 6.01 11.76 -13.45
C GLY A 148 5.58 10.34 -13.83
N GLU A 149 5.51 10.05 -15.14
CA GLU A 149 4.98 8.78 -15.66
C GLU A 149 5.67 7.50 -15.14
N ASP A 150 6.75 7.63 -14.36
CA ASP A 150 7.58 6.54 -13.84
C ASP A 150 7.44 6.27 -12.33
N GLU A 151 6.82 7.15 -11.54
CA GLU A 151 6.59 6.86 -10.13
C GLU A 151 5.37 5.92 -9.96
N LEU A 152 5.51 4.89 -9.13
CA LEU A 152 4.46 3.90 -8.86
C LEU A 152 3.69 4.29 -7.60
N VAL A 153 2.66 5.12 -7.76
CA VAL A 153 1.83 5.65 -6.68
C VAL A 153 0.34 5.47 -6.97
N PRO A 154 -0.51 5.34 -5.95
CA PRO A 154 -1.94 5.03 -6.12
C PRO A 154 -2.72 6.16 -6.82
N SER A 155 -2.24 7.41 -6.76
CA SER A 155 -2.90 8.54 -7.42
C SER A 155 -2.97 8.44 -8.94
N ARG A 156 -2.22 7.51 -9.54
CA ARG A 156 -2.29 7.20 -10.98
C ARG A 156 -3.54 6.42 -11.36
N LEU A 157 -4.20 5.77 -10.40
CA LEU A 157 -5.45 5.06 -10.59
C LEU A 157 -6.61 6.07 -10.59
N ASP A 158 -7.50 5.97 -11.57
CA ASP A 158 -8.72 6.77 -11.62
C ASP A 158 -9.84 6.00 -10.91
N LEU A 159 -9.96 6.22 -9.60
CA LEU A 159 -10.96 5.59 -8.74
C LEU A 159 -12.14 6.54 -8.54
N ARG A 160 -13.33 6.12 -8.94
CA ARG A 160 -14.55 6.92 -8.84
C ARG A 160 -15.71 6.12 -8.28
N VAL A 161 -16.60 6.81 -7.57
CA VAL A 161 -17.91 6.28 -7.23
C VAL A 161 -18.74 6.17 -8.51
N GLY A 162 -19.40 5.03 -8.70
CA GLY A 162 -20.33 4.82 -9.80
C GLY A 162 -21.65 4.25 -9.32
N LYS A 163 -22.74 4.57 -10.02
CA LYS A 163 -24.07 3.98 -9.81
C LYS A 163 -24.37 2.97 -10.90
N ILE A 164 -24.66 1.74 -10.52
CA ILE A 164 -25.16 0.72 -11.45
C ILE A 164 -26.63 1.06 -11.74
N THR A 165 -26.91 1.55 -12.95
CA THR A 165 -28.27 1.95 -13.36
C THR A 165 -29.05 0.82 -14.02
N SER A 166 -28.36 -0.20 -14.50
CA SER A 166 -28.94 -1.42 -15.06
C SER A 166 -27.94 -2.56 -14.94
N ILE A 167 -28.41 -3.76 -14.63
CA ILE A 167 -27.60 -4.97 -14.58
C ILE A 167 -28.39 -6.14 -15.18
N LYS A 168 -27.70 -6.97 -15.97
CA LYS A 168 -28.27 -8.19 -16.57
C LYS A 168 -27.21 -9.27 -16.66
N GLN A 169 -27.64 -10.53 -16.72
CA GLN A 169 -26.74 -11.64 -17.03
C GLN A 169 -26.14 -11.47 -18.44
N HIS A 170 -24.87 -11.83 -18.59
CA HIS A 170 -24.20 -11.80 -19.88
C HIS A 170 -24.79 -12.88 -20.81
N PRO A 171 -25.12 -12.56 -22.08
CA PRO A 171 -25.82 -13.49 -22.97
C PRO A 171 -25.02 -14.75 -23.34
N GLU A 172 -23.69 -14.64 -23.36
CA GLU A 172 -22.78 -15.72 -23.74
C GLU A 172 -21.87 -16.20 -22.58
N ALA A 173 -22.16 -15.82 -21.32
CA ALA A 173 -21.32 -16.21 -20.18
C ALA A 173 -22.08 -16.24 -18.85
N ASP A 174 -22.22 -17.43 -18.27
CA ASP A 174 -23.00 -17.64 -17.06
C ASP A 174 -22.40 -16.99 -15.81
N SER A 175 -21.07 -16.81 -15.75
CA SER A 175 -20.42 -16.19 -14.59
C SER A 175 -20.34 -14.67 -14.66
N LEU A 176 -20.81 -14.04 -15.75
CA LEU A 176 -20.65 -12.61 -15.98
C LEU A 176 -21.97 -11.86 -15.92
N PHE A 177 -21.92 -10.67 -15.35
CA PHE A 177 -22.95 -9.64 -15.50
C PHE A 177 -22.50 -8.58 -16.50
N VAL A 178 -23.48 -7.89 -17.10
CA VAL A 178 -23.30 -6.70 -17.91
C VAL A 178 -24.00 -5.56 -17.21
N GLU A 179 -23.23 -4.61 -16.70
CA GLU A 179 -23.72 -3.43 -16.00
C GLU A 179 -23.67 -2.19 -16.89
N THR A 180 -24.67 -1.32 -16.75
CA THR A 180 -24.62 0.07 -17.19
C THR A 180 -24.34 0.94 -15.96
N VAL A 181 -23.23 1.67 -15.97
CA VAL A 181 -22.72 2.37 -14.79
C VAL A 181 -22.59 3.86 -15.07
N ASP A 182 -23.30 4.68 -14.31
CA ASP A 182 -23.11 6.12 -14.27
C ASP A 182 -21.90 6.45 -13.40
N LEU A 183 -20.87 7.05 -14.01
CA LEU A 183 -19.63 7.48 -13.36
C LEU A 183 -19.50 9.01 -13.30
N GLY A 184 -20.61 9.74 -13.47
CA GLY A 184 -20.63 11.21 -13.48
C GLY A 184 -19.93 11.82 -14.69
N GLU A 185 -19.95 11.13 -15.83
CA GLU A 185 -19.27 11.57 -17.06
C GLU A 185 -20.24 12.21 -18.05
N ASP A 186 -19.83 13.31 -18.68
CA ASP A 186 -20.63 14.00 -19.70
C ASP A 186 -20.93 13.11 -20.93
N SER A 187 -20.07 12.12 -21.19
CA SER A 187 -20.26 11.13 -22.26
C SER A 187 -21.37 10.12 -22.00
N GLY A 188 -21.96 10.12 -20.79
CA GLY A 188 -22.96 9.17 -20.36
C GLY A 188 -22.38 7.92 -19.68
N PRO A 189 -23.25 6.95 -19.34
CA PRO A 189 -22.86 5.77 -18.58
C PRO A 189 -21.97 4.82 -19.38
N ARG A 190 -21.09 4.10 -18.67
CA ARG A 190 -20.20 3.09 -19.24
C ARG A 190 -20.79 1.69 -19.16
N THR A 191 -20.37 0.83 -20.09
CA THR A 191 -20.60 -0.62 -19.96
C THR A 191 -19.49 -1.24 -19.10
N VAL A 192 -19.88 -1.97 -18.06
CA VAL A 192 -18.98 -2.75 -17.21
C VAL A 192 -19.38 -4.21 -17.31
N ILE A 193 -18.39 -5.09 -17.20
CA ILE A 193 -18.60 -6.53 -17.14
C ILE A 193 -17.92 -7.03 -15.87
N SER A 194 -18.69 -7.59 -14.95
CA SER A 194 -18.17 -8.16 -13.71
C SER A 194 -18.36 -9.68 -13.66
N GLY A 195 -17.40 -10.38 -13.06
CA GLY A 195 -17.47 -11.82 -12.82
C GLY A 195 -18.21 -12.19 -11.54
N LEU A 196 -19.29 -11.47 -11.22
CA LEU A 196 -19.98 -11.60 -9.93
C LEU A 196 -21.21 -12.50 -9.97
N ASN A 197 -21.60 -13.03 -11.14
CA ASN A 197 -22.77 -13.92 -11.20
C ASN A 197 -22.46 -15.25 -10.50
N GLY A 198 -23.31 -15.64 -9.56
CA GLY A 198 -23.10 -16.76 -8.64
C GLY A 198 -22.28 -16.42 -7.40
N LEU A 199 -21.70 -15.22 -7.29
CA LEU A 199 -20.94 -14.75 -6.12
C LEU A 199 -21.69 -13.67 -5.34
N VAL A 200 -22.28 -12.71 -6.06
CA VAL A 200 -23.06 -11.61 -5.48
C VAL A 200 -24.46 -11.61 -6.11
N PRO A 201 -25.53 -11.63 -5.31
CA PRO A 201 -26.90 -11.52 -5.83
C PRO A 201 -27.09 -10.25 -6.66
N LEU A 202 -27.78 -10.38 -7.80
CA LEU A 202 -28.04 -9.28 -8.72
C LEU A 202 -28.76 -8.11 -8.03
N GLU A 203 -29.70 -8.42 -7.14
CA GLU A 203 -30.52 -7.45 -6.41
C GLU A 203 -29.68 -6.59 -5.45
N ARG A 204 -28.50 -7.07 -5.05
CA ARG A 204 -27.56 -6.27 -4.25
C ARG A 204 -26.75 -5.29 -5.11
N LEU A 205 -26.68 -5.53 -6.41
CA LEU A 205 -25.91 -4.72 -7.36
C LEU A 205 -26.80 -3.72 -8.11
N ASP A 206 -28.04 -4.08 -8.42
CA ASP A 206 -28.97 -3.18 -9.11
C ASP A 206 -29.24 -1.90 -8.31
N GLN A 207 -29.17 -0.75 -8.98
CA GLN A 207 -29.28 0.59 -8.38
C GLN A 207 -28.27 0.93 -7.28
N SER A 208 -27.27 0.07 -7.06
CA SER A 208 -26.28 0.27 -5.99
C SER A 208 -25.16 1.23 -6.40
N LEU A 209 -24.52 1.82 -5.40
CA LEU A 209 -23.27 2.56 -5.56
C LEU A 209 -22.08 1.63 -5.28
N GLY A 210 -21.02 1.78 -6.05
CA GLY A 210 -19.77 1.04 -5.88
C GLY A 210 -18.56 1.86 -6.28
N LEU A 211 -17.37 1.34 -5.96
CA LEU A 211 -16.10 1.93 -6.38
C LEU A 211 -15.63 1.31 -7.70
N PHE A 212 -15.26 2.15 -8.67
CA PHE A 212 -14.82 1.70 -10.00
C PHE A 212 -13.43 2.23 -10.35
N LEU A 213 -12.61 1.38 -10.97
CA LEU A 213 -11.38 1.78 -11.63
C LEU A 213 -11.64 2.11 -13.11
N CYS A 214 -11.43 3.38 -13.47
CA CYS A 214 -11.97 3.98 -14.69
C CYS A 214 -10.93 4.21 -15.80
N ASN A 215 -9.64 4.09 -15.51
CA ASN A 215 -8.57 4.38 -16.48
C ASN A 215 -7.78 3.15 -16.93
N LEU A 216 -8.30 1.94 -16.73
CA LEU A 216 -7.78 0.75 -17.42
C LEU A 216 -8.03 0.84 -18.93
N LYS A 217 -7.22 0.12 -19.70
CA LYS A 217 -7.53 -0.11 -21.12
C LYS A 217 -8.80 -0.97 -21.21
N PRO A 218 -9.83 -0.58 -21.99
CA PRO A 218 -11.02 -1.41 -22.17
C PRO A 218 -10.70 -2.81 -22.67
N VAL A 219 -11.45 -3.80 -22.17
CA VAL A 219 -11.23 -5.22 -22.46
C VAL A 219 -12.53 -5.83 -22.97
N LYS A 220 -12.46 -6.57 -24.07
CA LYS A 220 -13.58 -7.37 -24.55
C LYS A 220 -13.67 -8.68 -23.78
N MET A 221 -14.81 -8.94 -23.19
CA MET A 221 -15.13 -10.20 -22.52
C MET A 221 -16.33 -10.78 -23.25
N ARG A 222 -16.12 -11.91 -23.96
CA ARG A 222 -17.18 -12.62 -24.70
C ARG A 222 -17.99 -11.70 -25.63
N GLY A 223 -17.28 -10.87 -26.39
CA GLY A 223 -17.85 -9.99 -27.41
C GLY A 223 -18.25 -8.59 -26.94
N ILE A 224 -18.51 -8.40 -25.64
CA ILE A 224 -18.89 -7.10 -25.08
C ILE A 224 -17.65 -6.41 -24.49
N GLU A 225 -17.50 -5.10 -24.72
CA GLU A 225 -16.37 -4.31 -24.21
C GLU A 225 -16.70 -3.76 -22.81
N SER A 226 -15.88 -4.11 -21.82
CA SER A 226 -15.90 -3.52 -20.48
C SER A 226 -14.98 -2.30 -20.43
N GLN A 227 -15.51 -1.19 -19.92
CA GLN A 227 -14.87 0.14 -19.95
C GLN A 227 -14.46 0.67 -18.56
N ALA A 228 -14.73 -0.10 -17.51
CA ALA A 228 -14.26 0.12 -16.14
C ALA A 228 -14.27 -1.21 -15.40
N MET A 229 -13.81 -1.23 -14.15
CA MET A 229 -13.79 -2.42 -13.30
C MET A 229 -14.37 -2.10 -11.93
N LEU A 230 -15.38 -2.86 -11.51
CA LEU A 230 -15.95 -2.76 -10.16
C LEU A 230 -14.97 -3.36 -9.15
N MET A 231 -14.56 -2.55 -8.17
CA MET A 231 -13.58 -2.93 -7.16
C MET A 231 -14.22 -3.79 -6.07
N CYS A 232 -13.67 -4.97 -5.83
CA CYS A 232 -14.19 -5.92 -4.85
C CYS A 232 -13.10 -6.39 -3.90
N ALA A 233 -13.45 -6.65 -2.65
CA ALA A 233 -12.61 -7.46 -1.77
C ALA A 233 -12.95 -8.94 -1.95
N SER A 234 -11.94 -9.79 -2.00
CA SER A 234 -12.14 -11.25 -2.11
C SER A 234 -11.25 -11.98 -1.12
N THR A 235 -11.79 -12.96 -0.40
CA THR A 235 -10.97 -13.86 0.43
C THR A 235 -9.98 -14.65 -0.45
N GLU A 236 -8.86 -15.10 0.13
CA GLU A 236 -7.82 -15.83 -0.62
C GLU A 236 -8.35 -17.13 -1.27
N ASP A 237 -9.27 -17.81 -0.59
CA ASP A 237 -9.95 -19.01 -1.07
C ASP A 237 -11.09 -18.72 -2.05
N HIS A 238 -11.35 -17.44 -2.35
CA HIS A 238 -12.44 -16.97 -3.20
C HIS A 238 -13.85 -17.38 -2.74
N SER A 239 -14.01 -17.84 -1.49
CA SER A 239 -15.31 -18.23 -0.95
C SER A 239 -16.24 -17.04 -0.71
N GLN A 240 -15.67 -15.85 -0.49
CA GLN A 240 -16.42 -14.62 -0.35
C GLN A 240 -15.85 -13.54 -1.26
N VAL A 241 -16.75 -12.89 -2.01
CA VAL A 241 -16.45 -11.70 -2.80
C VAL A 241 -17.47 -10.63 -2.46
N GLU A 242 -16.98 -9.45 -2.12
CA GLU A 242 -17.81 -8.32 -1.70
C GLU A 242 -17.38 -7.04 -2.41
N PRO A 243 -18.29 -6.36 -3.15
CA PRO A 243 -18.02 -5.04 -3.70
C PRO A 243 -17.72 -4.02 -2.60
N LEU A 244 -16.76 -3.12 -2.86
CA LEU A 244 -16.46 -2.05 -1.91
C LEU A 244 -17.65 -1.09 -1.78
N SER A 245 -18.00 -0.79 -0.53
CA SER A 245 -19.03 0.17 -0.15
C SER A 245 -18.44 1.58 -0.02
N VAL A 246 -19.23 2.56 -0.47
CA VAL A 246 -18.90 3.98 -0.42
C VAL A 246 -19.69 4.66 0.70
N PRO A 247 -19.22 5.80 1.25
CA PRO A 247 -19.94 6.56 2.26
C PRO A 247 -21.37 6.94 1.84
N GLU A 248 -22.25 7.08 2.83
CA GLU A 248 -23.59 7.60 2.59
C GLU A 248 -23.51 9.03 2.01
N GLY A 249 -24.37 9.31 1.02
CA GLY A 249 -24.39 10.60 0.32
C GLY A 249 -23.40 10.73 -0.84
N SER A 250 -22.57 9.72 -1.12
CA SER A 250 -21.72 9.71 -2.31
C SER A 250 -22.55 9.80 -3.61
N ALA A 251 -22.01 10.52 -4.59
CA ALA A 251 -22.61 10.72 -5.90
C ALA A 251 -21.76 10.09 -7.02
N PRO A 252 -22.37 9.69 -8.15
CA PRO A 252 -21.64 9.29 -9.35
C PRO A 252 -20.57 10.31 -9.73
N GLY A 253 -19.34 9.82 -9.95
CA GLY A 253 -18.19 10.64 -10.29
C GLY A 253 -17.39 11.17 -9.11
N ASP A 254 -17.86 10.98 -7.87
CA ASP A 254 -17.06 11.33 -6.70
C ASP A 254 -15.71 10.63 -6.73
N ARG A 255 -14.66 11.42 -6.58
CA ARG A 255 -13.28 10.92 -6.61
C ARG A 255 -12.95 10.22 -5.30
N VAL A 256 -12.39 9.02 -5.44
CA VAL A 256 -11.76 8.27 -4.34
C VAL A 256 -10.26 8.33 -4.50
N PHE A 257 -9.56 8.48 -3.38
CA PHE A 257 -8.11 8.59 -3.33
C PHE A 257 -7.58 7.86 -2.10
N VAL A 258 -6.28 7.60 -2.09
CA VAL A 258 -5.59 7.10 -0.91
C VAL A 258 -5.15 8.30 -0.08
N GLU A 259 -5.34 8.24 1.24
CA GLU A 259 -4.88 9.25 2.20
C GLU A 259 -3.39 9.57 1.96
N GLY A 260 -3.05 10.87 1.89
CA GLY A 260 -1.72 11.36 1.55
C GLY A 260 -1.43 11.47 0.03
N TYR A 261 -2.36 11.04 -0.82
CA TYR A 261 -2.23 11.09 -2.30
C TYR A 261 -3.36 11.89 -2.98
N GLU A 262 -4.01 12.81 -2.26
CA GLU A 262 -5.24 13.49 -2.69
C GLU A 262 -5.01 14.38 -3.92
N GLN A 263 -3.83 15.00 -3.99
CA GLN A 263 -3.49 15.98 -5.01
C GLN A 263 -2.98 15.34 -6.30
N GLY A 264 -2.67 14.04 -6.31
CA GLY A 264 -2.13 13.38 -7.49
C GLY A 264 -3.15 13.31 -8.61
N LYS A 265 -2.74 13.43 -9.87
CA LYS A 265 -3.63 13.27 -11.03
C LYS A 265 -3.58 11.83 -11.57
N PRO A 266 -4.73 11.18 -11.84
CA PRO A 266 -4.75 9.89 -12.52
C PRO A 266 -4.16 9.97 -13.93
N ASP A 267 -3.57 8.86 -14.39
CA ASP A 267 -3.21 8.70 -15.79
C ASP A 267 -4.51 8.75 -16.64
N GLU A 268 -4.49 9.41 -17.81
CA GLU A 268 -5.66 9.40 -18.71
C GLU A 268 -6.06 7.96 -19.10
N ARG A 269 -5.06 7.10 -19.29
CA ARG A 269 -5.20 5.66 -19.45
C ARG A 269 -3.93 4.95 -18.99
N LEU A 270 -4.07 3.93 -18.16
CA LEU A 270 -2.97 3.10 -17.69
C LEU A 270 -2.34 2.33 -18.85
N ASN A 271 -1.02 2.43 -18.99
CA ASN A 271 -0.28 1.69 -20.00
C ASN A 271 -0.13 0.20 -19.59
N PRO A 272 -0.70 -0.77 -20.32
CA PRO A 272 -0.62 -2.19 -19.95
C PRO A 272 0.81 -2.73 -19.89
N LYS A 273 1.75 -2.14 -20.64
CA LYS A 273 3.16 -2.55 -20.61
C LYS A 273 3.86 -2.16 -19.30
N LYS A 274 3.42 -1.07 -18.65
CA LYS A 274 3.98 -0.61 -17.38
C LYS A 274 3.49 -1.43 -16.17
N LYS A 275 2.39 -2.18 -16.35
CA LYS A 275 1.75 -3.02 -15.32
C LYS A 275 1.51 -2.28 -14.00
N ILE A 276 1.00 -1.06 -14.09
CA ILE A 276 0.86 -0.15 -12.92
C ILE A 276 -0.15 -0.72 -11.92
N TRP A 277 -1.32 -1.13 -12.42
CA TRP A 277 -2.37 -1.77 -11.62
C TRP A 277 -1.82 -3.02 -10.91
N GLU A 278 -1.18 -3.92 -11.66
CA GLU A 278 -0.67 -5.18 -11.13
C GLU A 278 0.46 -5.01 -10.11
N LYS A 279 1.18 -3.88 -10.15
CA LYS A 279 2.20 -3.55 -9.15
C LYS A 279 1.63 -2.85 -7.91
N LEU A 280 0.50 -2.16 -8.02
CA LEU A 280 -0.16 -1.46 -6.90
C LEU A 280 -1.16 -2.36 -6.17
N GLN A 281 -1.84 -3.24 -6.90
CA GLN A 281 -2.89 -4.12 -6.41
C GLN A 281 -2.48 -5.01 -5.22
N PRO A 282 -1.25 -5.57 -5.13
CA PRO A 282 -0.86 -6.39 -3.99
C PRO A 282 -0.91 -5.66 -2.64
N ASP A 283 -0.80 -4.33 -2.65
CA ASP A 283 -0.86 -3.50 -1.45
C ASP A 283 -2.28 -2.95 -1.19
N LEU A 284 -3.26 -3.19 -2.09
CA LEU A 284 -4.67 -2.85 -1.89
C LEU A 284 -5.37 -3.99 -1.13
N VAL A 285 -5.74 -3.71 0.11
CA VAL A 285 -6.36 -4.69 1.00
C VAL A 285 -7.47 -4.06 1.81
N VAL A 286 -8.37 -4.89 2.33
CA VAL A 286 -9.27 -4.53 3.42
C VAL A 286 -8.63 -4.97 4.73
N ASN A 287 -8.57 -4.08 5.72
CA ASN A 287 -8.02 -4.40 7.04
C ASN A 287 -9.02 -5.15 7.94
N ASP A 288 -8.64 -5.36 9.20
CA ASP A 288 -9.45 -6.05 10.20
C ASP A 288 -10.71 -5.26 10.63
N SER A 289 -10.67 -3.95 10.42
CA SER A 289 -11.73 -2.97 10.69
C SER A 289 -12.62 -2.72 9.47
N HIS A 290 -12.53 -3.57 8.44
CA HIS A 290 -13.27 -3.50 7.20
C HIS A 290 -12.97 -2.27 6.31
N GLU A 291 -11.90 -1.53 6.60
CA GLU A 291 -11.53 -0.35 5.81
C GLU A 291 -10.64 -0.76 4.64
N ALA A 292 -10.94 -0.25 3.45
CA ALA A 292 -10.09 -0.41 2.28
C ALA A 292 -8.87 0.50 2.43
N GLN A 293 -7.68 -0.05 2.20
CA GLN A 293 -6.41 0.67 2.36
C GLN A 293 -5.39 0.27 1.29
N TRP A 294 -4.45 1.18 1.04
CA TRP A 294 -3.26 0.92 0.25
C TRP A 294 -2.01 1.20 1.11
N GLN A 295 -1.18 0.18 1.32
CA GLN A 295 0.01 0.28 2.20
C GLN A 295 -0.32 0.85 3.60
N GLY A 296 -1.49 0.52 4.14
CA GLY A 296 -1.97 1.00 5.44
C GLY A 296 -2.65 2.38 5.42
N ASN A 297 -2.62 3.10 4.30
CA ASN A 297 -3.31 4.40 4.15
C ASN A 297 -4.74 4.17 3.63
N ALA A 298 -5.73 4.82 4.24
CA ALA A 298 -7.13 4.58 3.91
C ALA A 298 -7.48 5.02 2.48
N LEU A 299 -8.31 4.24 1.79
CA LEU A 299 -9.05 4.72 0.63
C LEU A 299 -10.22 5.55 1.15
N MET A 300 -10.37 6.76 0.63
CA MET A 300 -11.41 7.69 1.08
C MET A 300 -11.90 8.59 -0.05
N SER A 301 -13.12 9.08 0.11
CA SER A 301 -13.69 10.20 -0.64
C SER A 301 -13.73 11.44 0.26
N LYS A 302 -14.26 12.54 -0.26
CA LYS A 302 -14.56 13.73 0.55
C LYS A 302 -15.55 13.47 1.69
N LEU A 303 -16.36 12.41 1.59
CA LEU A 303 -17.42 12.09 2.54
C LEU A 303 -17.01 11.05 3.59
N GLY A 304 -15.87 10.38 3.41
CA GLY A 304 -15.39 9.37 4.35
C GLY A 304 -14.66 8.21 3.69
N LYS A 305 -14.33 7.22 4.51
CA LYS A 305 -13.56 6.03 4.13
C LYS A 305 -14.37 5.06 3.27
N ILE A 306 -13.68 4.30 2.43
CA ILE A 306 -14.20 3.17 1.68
C ILE A 306 -14.06 1.91 2.54
N PHE A 307 -15.07 1.04 2.51
CA PHE A 307 -15.11 -0.12 3.40
C PHE A 307 -15.85 -1.31 2.75
N THR A 308 -15.78 -2.47 3.39
CA THR A 308 -16.65 -3.62 3.13
C THR A 308 -17.59 -3.82 4.31
N LYS A 309 -18.72 -4.51 4.13
CA LYS A 309 -19.65 -4.78 5.24
C LYS A 309 -19.20 -5.99 6.06
N THR A 310 -18.58 -6.98 5.42
CA THR A 310 -18.32 -8.28 6.06
C THR A 310 -16.94 -8.85 5.80
N VAL A 311 -16.40 -8.67 4.59
CA VAL A 311 -15.05 -9.16 4.25
C VAL A 311 -13.99 -8.34 5.00
N LYS A 312 -12.93 -8.97 5.49
CA LYS A 312 -11.79 -8.32 6.16
C LYS A 312 -10.50 -9.08 5.85
N ASN A 313 -9.35 -8.46 6.11
CA ASN A 313 -8.01 -9.03 5.89
C ASN A 313 -7.87 -9.68 4.50
N SER A 314 -8.41 -9.02 3.48
CA SER A 314 -8.59 -9.61 2.15
C SER A 314 -8.07 -8.67 1.07
N PRO A 315 -7.44 -9.19 0.00
CA PRO A 315 -7.03 -8.38 -1.14
C PRO A 315 -8.23 -7.74 -1.83
N ILE A 316 -7.99 -6.52 -2.33
CA ILE A 316 -8.91 -5.83 -3.23
C ILE A 316 -8.47 -6.10 -4.67
N LYS A 317 -9.41 -6.49 -5.51
CA LYS A 317 -9.19 -6.86 -6.91
C LYS A 317 -10.18 -6.16 -7.83
#